data_AF-A0A0C9ZTL0-F1
#
_entry.id   AF-A0A0C9ZTL0-F1
#
_cell.length_a   1.000
_cell.length_b   1.000
_cell.length_c   1.000
_cell.angle_alpha   90.00
_cell.angle_beta   90.00
_cell.angle_gamma   90.00
#
_symmetry.space_group_name_H-M   'P 1'
#
loop_
_entity.id
_entity.type
_entity.pdbx_description
1 polymer ?
#
loop_
_entity_poly.entity_id
_entity_poly.type
_entity_poly.pdbx_seq_one_letter_code
_entity_poly.pdbx_strand_id
1 'polypeptide(L)'
;MHFISLRRALCVLAVIPALFETSLAAVLAIDYGTDWMKASLMKPGVPFDVLLNKDSKRKIQSSVAWKRDDRLFGTDAANLVRLYFHLRDTCH
;
A
#
# COMPACT_ATOMS: atom_id res chain seq x y z
N MET A 1 -43.72 0.72 -36.01
CA MET A 1 -43.14 1.50 -34.88
C MET A 1 -42.46 0.61 -33.83
N HIS A 2 -43.04 -0.54 -33.45
CA HIS A 2 -42.42 -1.47 -32.49
C HIS A 2 -41.05 -2.04 -32.90
N PHE A 3 -40.87 -2.41 -34.18
CA PHE A 3 -39.58 -2.94 -34.67
C PHE A 3 -38.42 -1.93 -34.60
N ILE A 4 -38.71 -0.63 -34.73
CA ILE A 4 -37.72 0.45 -34.63
C ILE A 4 -37.37 0.70 -33.16
N SER A 5 -38.38 0.67 -32.28
CA SER A 5 -38.19 0.75 -30.83
C SER A 5 -37.34 -0.40 -30.29
N LEU A 6 -37.57 -1.63 -30.79
CA LEU A 6 -36.82 -2.81 -30.39
C LEU A 6 -35.36 -2.76 -30.83
N ARG A 7 -35.09 -2.33 -32.07
CA ARG A 7 -33.71 -2.14 -32.57
C ARG A 7 -32.95 -1.10 -31.76
N ARG A 8 -33.59 0.04 -31.43
CA ARG A 8 -32.98 1.07 -30.58
C ARG A 8 -32.67 0.56 -29.18
N ALA A 9 -33.60 -0.16 -28.56
CA ALA A 9 -33.38 -0.77 -27.25
C ALA A 9 -32.21 -1.77 -27.28
N LEU A 10 -32.09 -2.57 -28.33
CA LEU A 10 -30.98 -3.53 -28.50
C LEU A 10 -29.63 -2.82 -28.67
N CYS A 11 -29.57 -1.74 -29.47
CA CYS A 11 -28.35 -0.94 -29.61
C CYS A 11 -27.94 -0.29 -28.29
N VAL A 12 -28.88 0.27 -27.53
CA VAL A 12 -28.60 0.87 -26.22
C VAL A 12 -28.08 -0.20 -25.25
N LEU A 13 -28.72 -1.37 -25.17
CA LEU A 13 -28.29 -2.47 -24.31
C LEU A 13 -26.86 -2.96 -24.64
N ALA A 14 -26.49 -2.98 -25.93
CA ALA A 14 -25.15 -3.39 -26.36
C ALA A 14 -24.06 -2.34 -26.10
N VAL A 15 -24.39 -1.05 -26.16
CA VAL A 15 -23.42 0.05 -25.96
C VAL A 15 -23.15 0.31 -24.48
N ILE A 16 -24.15 0.15 -23.61
CA ILE A 16 -24.03 0.38 -22.16
C ILE A 16 -22.80 -0.32 -21.51
N PRO A 17 -22.54 -1.63 -21.70
CA PRO A 17 -21.39 -2.28 -21.06
C PRO A 17 -20.03 -1.79 -21.58
N ALA A 18 -19.96 -1.29 -22.82
CA ALA A 18 -18.73 -0.70 -23.38
C ALA A 18 -18.38 0.66 -22.75
N LEU A 19 -19.31 1.29 -22.01
CA LEU A 19 -19.08 2.52 -21.27
C LEU A 19 -18.45 2.30 -19.90
N PHE A 20 -18.39 1.05 -19.41
CA PHE A 20 -17.84 0.71 -18.10
C PHE A 20 -16.49 0.02 -18.27
N GLU A 21 -15.40 0.74 -18.00
CA GLU A 21 -14.08 0.13 -17.88
C GLU A 21 -13.95 -0.55 -16.51
N THR A 22 -13.98 -1.89 -16.50
CA THR A 22 -13.67 -2.66 -15.29
C THR A 22 -12.17 -2.89 -15.19
N SER A 23 -11.51 -2.26 -14.22
CA SER A 23 -10.10 -2.52 -13.91
C SER A 23 -9.97 -3.66 -12.91
N LEU A 24 -9.16 -4.67 -13.24
CA LEU A 24 -8.75 -5.72 -12.30
C LEU A 24 -7.41 -5.41 -11.60
N ALA A 25 -7.05 -4.13 -11.51
CA ALA A 25 -5.81 -3.70 -10.89
C ALA A 25 -5.80 -3.96 -9.38
N ALA A 26 -4.58 -4.15 -8.85
CA ALA A 26 -4.34 -4.14 -7.42
C ALA A 26 -4.05 -2.71 -6.96
N VAL A 27 -4.60 -2.32 -5.81
CA VAL A 27 -4.42 -1.02 -5.17
C VAL A 27 -3.59 -1.22 -3.91
N LEU A 28 -2.49 -0.46 -3.79
CA LEU A 28 -1.66 -0.38 -2.60
C LEU A 28 -2.03 0.89 -1.83
N ALA A 29 -2.52 0.73 -0.60
CA ALA A 29 -2.74 1.83 0.32
C ALA A 29 -1.56 1.94 1.30
N ILE A 30 -1.10 3.17 1.55
CA ILE A 30 0.02 3.47 2.45
C ILE A 30 -0.42 4.55 3.45
N ASP A 31 -0.28 4.26 4.73
CA ASP A 31 -0.53 5.17 5.84
C ASP A 31 0.82 5.64 6.40
N TYR A 32 1.09 6.94 6.29
CA TYR A 32 2.32 7.59 6.76
C TYR A 32 2.11 8.24 8.14
N GLY A 33 1.80 7.43 9.15
CA GLY A 33 1.69 7.91 10.52
C GLY A 33 3.05 8.35 11.11
N THR A 34 3.02 9.23 12.11
CA THR A 34 4.23 9.78 12.75
C THR A 34 5.10 8.72 13.41
N ASP A 35 4.51 7.78 14.13
CA ASP A 35 5.24 6.72 14.83
C ASP A 35 5.31 5.41 14.03
N TRP A 36 4.25 5.14 13.25
CA TRP A 36 4.07 3.87 12.54
C TRP A 36 3.54 4.09 11.12
N MET A 37 4.19 3.44 10.18
CA MET A 37 3.76 3.27 8.80
C MET A 37 3.07 1.93 8.63
N LYS A 38 1.99 1.91 7.84
CA LYS A 38 1.25 0.70 7.48
C LYS A 38 1.02 0.67 5.99
N ALA A 39 0.88 -0.52 5.44
CA ALA A 39 0.50 -0.72 4.05
C ALA A 39 -0.52 -1.84 3.93
N SER A 40 -1.44 -1.72 2.97
CA SER A 40 -2.45 -2.74 2.70
C SER A 40 -2.68 -2.90 1.20
N LEU A 41 -3.03 -4.13 0.82
CA LEU A 41 -3.27 -4.52 -0.56
C LEU A 41 -4.73 -4.86 -0.76
N MET A 42 -5.33 -4.26 -1.79
CA MET A 42 -6.69 -4.52 -2.22
C MET A 42 -6.65 -4.98 -3.67
N LYS A 43 -7.18 -6.16 -3.97
CA LYS A 43 -7.25 -6.69 -5.33
C LYS A 43 -8.57 -7.42 -5.53
N PRO A 44 -9.26 -7.25 -6.68
CA PRO A 44 -10.45 -8.04 -6.99
C PRO A 44 -10.18 -9.55 -6.87
N GLY A 45 -11.04 -10.26 -6.14
CA GLY A 45 -10.92 -11.70 -5.89
C GLY A 45 -9.94 -12.10 -4.79
N VAL A 46 -9.23 -11.17 -4.15
CA VAL A 46 -8.37 -11.43 -2.99
C VAL A 46 -8.92 -10.66 -1.79
N PRO A 47 -9.06 -11.29 -0.60
CA PRO A 47 -9.44 -10.57 0.61
C PRO A 47 -8.49 -9.41 0.90
N PHE A 48 -9.01 -8.35 1.51
CA PHE A 48 -8.20 -7.26 2.02
C PHE A 48 -7.13 -7.79 2.98
N ASP A 49 -5.87 -7.40 2.75
CA ASP A 49 -4.76 -7.79 3.62
C ASP A 49 -3.87 -6.59 3.98
N VAL A 50 -3.42 -6.60 5.24
CA VAL A 50 -2.46 -5.63 5.78
C VAL A 50 -1.08 -6.26 5.71
N LEU A 51 -0.19 -5.62 4.96
CA LEU A 51 1.13 -6.15 4.64
C LEU A 51 1.97 -6.31 5.91
N LEU A 52 2.72 -7.41 5.93
CA LEU A 52 3.69 -7.71 6.97
C LEU A 52 5.06 -7.18 6.58
N ASN A 53 5.81 -6.72 7.57
CA ASN A 53 7.23 -6.41 7.42
C ASN A 53 8.08 -7.69 7.50
N LYS A 54 9.41 -7.55 7.35
CA LYS A 54 10.38 -8.65 7.48
C LYS A 54 10.34 -9.39 8.82
N ASP A 55 9.80 -8.75 9.86
CA ASP A 55 9.67 -9.30 11.22
C ASP A 55 8.27 -9.89 11.46
N SER A 56 7.47 -10.07 10.41
CA SER A 56 6.08 -10.56 10.47
C SER A 56 5.15 -9.67 11.31
N LYS A 57 5.40 -8.36 11.35
CA LYS A 57 4.57 -7.35 12.03
C LYS A 57 3.83 -6.47 11.01
N ARG A 58 2.59 -6.09 11.34
CA ARG A 58 1.73 -5.18 10.54
C ARG A 58 1.98 -3.68 10.79
N LYS A 59 2.98 -3.35 11.61
CA LYS A 59 3.37 -1.97 11.93
C LYS A 59 4.86 -1.83 11.63
N ILE A 60 5.20 -0.92 10.73
CA ILE A 60 6.58 -0.56 10.40
C ILE A 60 6.87 0.75 11.14
N GLN A 61 7.98 0.83 11.86
CA GLN A 61 8.30 2.08 12.55
C GLN A 61 8.58 3.20 11.54
N SER A 62 8.01 4.38 11.75
CA SER A 62 8.23 5.55 10.89
C SER A 62 9.58 6.19 11.20
N SER A 63 10.66 5.49 10.85
CA SER A 63 12.03 5.92 11.14
C SER A 63 12.95 5.62 9.97
N VAL A 64 13.84 6.57 9.68
CA VAL A 64 14.88 6.47 8.65
C VAL A 64 16.20 6.87 9.31
N ALA A 65 17.26 6.09 9.08
CA ALA A 65 18.59 6.39 9.57
C ALA A 65 19.63 6.14 8.48
N TRP A 66 20.77 6.80 8.60
CA TRP A 66 21.89 6.63 7.69
C TRP A 66 23.04 5.93 8.40
N LYS A 67 23.62 4.94 7.76
CA LYS A 67 24.83 4.25 8.21
C LYS A 67 25.85 4.29 7.07
N ARG A 68 26.73 5.30 7.10
CA ARG A 68 27.63 5.63 5.99
C ARG A 68 26.80 5.90 4.72
N ASP A 69 26.96 5.09 3.69
CA ASP A 69 26.26 5.22 2.41
C ASP A 69 24.90 4.47 2.38
N ASP A 70 24.61 3.66 3.40
CA ASP A 70 23.37 2.88 3.48
C ASP A 70 22.25 3.65 4.19
N ARG A 71 21.03 3.53 3.66
CA ARG A 71 19.80 3.97 4.33
C ARG A 71 19.11 2.78 4.99
N LEU A 72 18.81 2.94 6.27
CA LEU A 72 18.04 2.00 7.07
C LEU A 72 16.63 2.53 7.29
N PHE A 73 15.66 1.62 7.40
CA PHE A 73 14.25 1.93 7.59
C PHE A 73 13.65 1.12 8.74
N GLY A 74 12.56 1.60 9.32
CA GLY A 74 11.79 0.84 10.29
C GLY A 74 12.57 0.58 11.58
N THR A 75 12.41 -0.63 12.11
CA THR A 75 13.04 -1.06 13.36
C THR A 75 14.57 -0.96 13.31
N ASP A 76 15.18 -1.25 12.16
CA ASP A 76 16.65 -1.21 12.01
C ASP A 76 17.18 0.23 12.15
N ALA A 77 16.47 1.20 11.59
CA ALA A 77 16.81 2.61 11.73
C ALA A 77 16.72 3.07 13.19
N ALA A 78 15.65 2.67 13.88
CA ALA A 78 15.46 3.00 15.29
C ALA A 78 16.51 2.37 16.20
N ASN A 79 16.88 1.12 15.92
CA ASN A 79 17.92 0.41 16.67
C ASN A 79 19.30 1.02 16.47
N LEU A 80 19.60 1.50 15.26
CA LEU A 80 20.87 2.18 14.96
C LEU A 80 21.07 3.38 15.89
N VAL A 81 20.07 4.27 15.97
CA VAL A 81 20.14 5.47 16.84
C VAL A 81 20.39 5.08 18.29
N ARG A 82 19.69 4.04 18.78
CA ARG A 82 19.83 3.55 20.16
C ARG A 82 21.24 3.03 20.45
N LEU A 83 21.84 2.31 19.50
CA LEU A 83 23.22 1.82 19.60
C LEU A 83 24.24 2.96 19.62
N TYR A 84 24.13 3.94 18.71
CA TYR A 84 25.06 5.07 18.68
C TYR A 84 25.00 5.93 19.95
N PHE A 85 23.79 6.17 20.49
CA PHE A 85 23.66 6.87 21.77
C PHE A 85 24.30 6.09 22.91
N HIS A 86 24.00 4.80 23.02
CA HIS A 86 24.57 3.96 24.08
C HIS A 86 26.10 3.87 24.03
N LEU A 87 26.69 3.77 22.84
CA LEU A 87 28.15 3.75 22.67
C LEU A 87 28.79 5.12 22.94
N ARG A 88 28.07 6.23 22.73
CA ARG A 88 28.54 7.58 23.10
C ARG A 88 28.58 7.74 24.61
N ASP A 89 27.55 7.26 25.30
CA ASP A 89 27.40 7.46 26.75
C ASP A 89 28.29 6.53 27.58
N THR A 90 28.74 5.40 27.03
CA THR A 90 29.61 4.43 27.72
C THR A 90 31.11 4.67 27.51
N CYS A 91 31.49 5.55 26.58
CA CYS A 91 32.89 5.89 26.30
C CYS A 91 33.39 7.12 27.09
N HIS A 92 32.58 7.62 28.04
CA HIS A 92 32.95 8.69 28.98
C HIS A 92 33.23 8.12 30.37
#